data_AF-A0A8H4ND90-F1
#
_entry.id   AF-A0A8H4ND90-F1
#
_cell.length_a   1.000
_cell.length_b   1.000
_cell.length_c   1.000
_cell.angle_alpha   90.00
_cell.angle_beta   90.00
_cell.angle_gamma   90.00
#
_symmetry.space_group_name_H-M   'P 1'
#
loop_
_entity.id
_entity.type
_entity.pdbx_description
1 polymer ?
#
loop_
_entity_poly.entity_id
_entity_poly.type
_entity_poly.pdbx_seq_one_letter_code
_entity_poly.pdbx_strand_id
1 'polypeptide(L)'
;MAEAKSEKEVWPEWRSIVEHYNKTTLTYGRDIFPAISGVVRNMKRHRSDRYFAGVWEDSVLEDLAWVACDTEKARPSEWNAPTWSWASVGGPVTFPNRRTFLSSRYTQEIEPLEQRRWFAGARITPVGQDETAQLSAAHMVLIGPMIFAKLDGHADILSQRQIYMATNKANKLAFAADYDLEKEGPKFVPMKTTIYILDLCQEPKLKNGERVDMSRKTFALVLKRIHEVDASDSQMAHFSSKPKDGTCERIGIMIEGPDQENPEGYVVAHGSGLCS
;
A
#
# COMPACT_ATOMS: atom_id res chain seq x y z
N MET A 1 40.20 24.49 -8.54
CA MET A 1 38.85 24.75 -9.09
C MET A 1 37.96 23.60 -8.65
N ALA A 2 36.99 23.87 -7.79
CA ALA A 2 36.03 22.87 -7.32
C ALA A 2 35.01 22.63 -8.45
N GLU A 3 34.91 21.39 -8.93
CA GLU A 3 33.91 21.00 -9.91
C GLU A 3 32.51 21.06 -9.28
N ALA A 4 31.62 21.76 -9.99
CA ALA A 4 30.22 21.93 -9.62
C ALA A 4 29.50 20.57 -9.63
N LYS A 5 28.83 20.24 -8.52
CA LYS A 5 27.85 19.14 -8.45
C LYS A 5 26.73 19.42 -9.45
N SER A 6 26.46 18.52 -10.39
CA SER A 6 25.32 18.65 -11.29
C SER A 6 24.01 18.66 -10.49
N GLU A 7 23.22 19.72 -10.65
CA GLU A 7 21.90 19.96 -10.07
C GLU A 7 20.85 18.93 -10.53
N LYS A 8 20.94 17.69 -10.04
CA LYS A 8 19.70 16.99 -9.66
C LYS A 8 19.43 17.42 -8.24
N GLU A 9 18.71 18.53 -8.09
CA GLU A 9 18.17 18.98 -6.81
C GLU A 9 17.63 17.77 -6.06
N VAL A 10 18.17 17.53 -4.87
CA VAL A 10 17.76 16.41 -4.01
C VAL A 10 16.39 16.78 -3.46
N TRP A 11 15.35 16.51 -4.25
CA TRP A 11 13.98 16.71 -3.82
C TRP A 11 13.69 15.83 -2.60
N PRO A 12 12.98 16.34 -1.59
CA PRO A 12 12.55 15.50 -0.48
C PRO A 12 11.70 14.36 -1.03
N GLU A 13 12.17 13.14 -0.79
CA GLU A 13 11.49 11.93 -1.20
C GLU A 13 10.07 11.93 -0.63
N TRP A 14 9.07 11.72 -1.50
CA TRP A 14 7.65 11.68 -1.12
C TRP A 14 7.40 10.82 0.12
N ARG A 15 7.96 9.61 0.16
CA ARG A 15 7.84 8.68 1.29
C ARG A 15 8.42 9.24 2.58
N SER A 16 9.57 9.91 2.51
CA SER A 16 10.15 10.58 3.67
C SER A 16 9.22 11.68 4.20
N ILE A 17 8.61 12.48 3.32
CA ILE A 17 7.63 13.49 3.71
C ILE A 17 6.45 12.82 4.41
N VAL A 18 5.89 11.76 3.82
CA VAL A 18 4.76 11.00 4.38
C VAL A 18 5.09 10.45 5.77
N GLU A 19 6.25 9.83 5.97
CA GLU A 19 6.67 9.31 7.28
C GLU A 19 6.81 10.41 8.34
N HIS A 20 7.41 11.54 7.99
CA HIS A 20 7.55 12.67 8.92
C HIS A 20 6.19 13.28 9.25
N TYR A 21 5.33 13.39 8.25
CA TYR A 21 4.00 13.96 8.41
C TYR A 21 3.10 13.08 9.29
N ASN A 22 3.10 11.75 9.09
CA ASN A 22 2.29 10.83 9.91
C ASN A 22 2.78 10.66 11.36
N LYS A 23 3.99 11.11 11.69
CA LYS A 23 4.44 11.21 13.09
C LYS A 23 3.80 12.39 13.82
N THR A 24 3.19 13.33 13.11
CA THR A 24 2.48 14.44 13.72
C THR A 24 1.07 14.01 14.13
N THR A 25 0.64 14.40 15.32
CA THR A 25 -0.73 14.13 15.77
C THR A 25 -1.67 15.10 15.06
N LEU A 26 -2.40 14.62 14.05
CA LEU A 26 -3.49 15.38 13.47
C LEU A 26 -4.72 15.29 14.37
N THR A 27 -5.26 16.44 14.77
CA THR A 27 -6.48 16.54 15.58
C THR A 27 -7.70 16.04 14.82
N TYR A 28 -7.72 16.18 13.48
CA TYR A 28 -8.82 15.76 12.62
C TYR A 28 -8.29 15.03 11.37
N GLY A 29 -8.70 13.78 11.18
CA GLY A 29 -8.28 12.97 10.02
C GLY A 29 -8.70 13.54 8.66
N ARG A 30 -9.74 14.38 8.60
CA ARG A 30 -10.17 15.07 7.38
C ARG A 30 -9.17 16.11 6.88
N ASP A 31 -8.32 16.62 7.76
CA ASP A 31 -7.36 17.67 7.42
C ASP A 31 -6.07 17.12 6.81
N ILE A 32 -5.93 15.80 6.70
CA ILE A 32 -4.73 15.13 6.20
C ILE A 32 -4.34 15.57 4.77
N PHE A 33 -5.30 15.58 3.84
CA PHE A 33 -5.05 16.01 2.47
C PHE A 33 -4.93 17.53 2.34
N PRO A 34 -5.82 18.35 2.94
CA PRO A 34 -5.62 19.80 3.00
C PRO A 34 -4.24 20.22 3.51
N ALA A 35 -3.72 19.61 4.57
CA ALA A 35 -2.45 20.00 5.15
C ALA A 35 -1.22 19.53 4.35
N ILE A 36 -1.31 18.44 3.58
CA ILE A 36 -0.23 18.04 2.65
C ILE A 36 -0.35 18.68 1.25
N SER A 37 -1.51 19.28 0.91
CA SER A 37 -1.81 19.86 -0.41
C SER A 37 -0.76 20.87 -0.88
N GLY A 38 -0.23 21.70 0.03
CA GLY A 38 0.81 22.67 -0.27
C GLY A 38 2.11 22.02 -0.74
N VAL A 39 2.50 20.91 -0.10
CA VAL A 39 3.68 20.14 -0.47
C VAL A 39 3.47 19.47 -1.83
N VAL A 40 2.31 18.86 -2.05
CA VAL A 40 1.96 18.23 -3.33
C VAL A 40 1.97 19.25 -4.48
N ARG A 41 1.36 20.43 -4.29
CA ARG A 41 1.37 21.51 -5.29
C ARG A 41 2.78 22.01 -5.60
N ASN A 42 3.65 22.08 -4.60
CA ASN A 42 5.05 22.43 -4.82
C ASN A 42 5.78 21.34 -5.62
N MET A 43 5.59 20.07 -5.28
CA MET A 43 6.17 18.94 -6.01
C MET A 43 5.68 18.87 -7.47
N LYS A 44 4.40 19.15 -7.73
CA LYS A 44 3.82 19.18 -9.09
C LYS A 44 4.47 20.21 -10.03
N ARG A 45 5.20 21.20 -9.50
CA ARG A 45 5.98 22.13 -10.33
C ARG A 45 7.19 21.47 -11.00
N HIS A 46 7.63 20.34 -10.45
CA HIS A 46 8.86 19.66 -10.85
C HIS A 46 8.65 18.16 -11.14
N ARG A 47 7.50 17.59 -10.75
CA ARG A 47 7.05 16.23 -11.04
C ARG A 47 5.81 16.28 -11.93
N SER A 48 5.94 15.79 -13.15
CA SER A 48 4.89 15.84 -14.18
C SER A 48 3.78 14.79 -14.00
N ASP A 49 4.02 13.78 -13.17
CA ASP A 49 3.10 12.67 -12.96
C ASP A 49 1.88 13.03 -12.11
N ARG A 50 0.79 12.28 -12.31
CA ARG A 50 -0.45 12.52 -11.60
C ARG A 50 -0.33 12.09 -10.13
N TYR A 51 -1.02 12.81 -9.26
CA TYR A 51 -1.12 12.51 -7.85
C TYR A 51 -2.52 12.02 -7.50
N PHE A 52 -2.62 10.92 -6.78
CA PHE A 52 -3.87 10.35 -6.31
C PHE A 52 -3.82 10.14 -4.81
N ALA A 53 -4.60 10.91 -4.06
CA ALA A 53 -4.92 10.67 -2.64
C ALA A 53 -3.78 10.03 -1.79
N GLY A 54 -2.54 10.51 -1.91
CA GLY A 54 -1.39 9.99 -1.15
C GLY A 54 -0.29 9.29 -1.95
N VAL A 55 -0.49 9.04 -3.25
CA VAL A 55 0.48 8.33 -4.11
C VAL A 55 0.67 9.04 -5.45
N TRP A 56 1.81 8.80 -6.09
CA TRP A 56 2.14 9.33 -7.42
C TRP A 56 2.12 8.23 -8.48
N GLU A 57 1.68 8.56 -9.69
CA GLU A 57 1.49 7.59 -10.78
C GLU A 57 2.78 6.85 -11.18
N ASP A 58 3.91 7.54 -11.27
CA ASP A 58 5.21 7.00 -11.65
C ASP A 58 5.88 6.16 -10.55
N SER A 59 5.38 6.24 -9.31
CA SER A 59 5.88 5.45 -8.17
C SER A 59 4.77 4.81 -7.35
N VAL A 60 3.65 4.48 -8.01
CA VAL A 60 2.41 4.09 -7.33
C VAL A 60 2.60 2.82 -6.52
N LEU A 61 3.33 1.84 -7.04
CA LEU A 61 3.53 0.54 -6.39
C LEU A 61 4.36 0.68 -5.11
N GLU A 62 5.39 1.51 -5.17
CA GLU A 62 6.26 1.79 -4.05
C GLU A 62 5.60 2.74 -3.03
N ASP A 63 4.73 3.64 -3.48
CA ASP A 63 3.92 4.51 -2.61
C ASP A 63 2.79 3.75 -1.92
N LEU A 64 2.37 2.60 -2.45
CA LEU A 64 1.43 1.67 -1.82
C LEU A 64 2.10 0.73 -0.80
N ALA A 65 3.43 0.62 -0.80
CA ALA A 65 4.19 -0.30 0.05
C ALA A 65 4.38 0.16 1.52
N TRP A 66 3.52 1.06 2.01
CA TRP A 66 3.56 1.54 3.39
C TRP A 66 3.08 0.49 4.39
N VAL A 67 3.54 0.57 5.63
CA VAL A 67 3.17 -0.30 6.76
C VAL A 67 2.70 0.55 7.93
N ALA A 68 1.55 0.21 8.53
CA ALA A 68 1.09 0.85 9.76
C ALA A 68 2.00 0.46 10.94
N CYS A 69 2.40 1.44 11.75
CA CYS A 69 3.24 1.20 12.92
C CYS A 69 2.45 0.84 14.17
N ASP A 70 1.16 1.17 14.23
CA ASP A 70 0.31 1.06 15.41
C ASP A 70 -1.08 0.61 14.95
N THR A 71 -1.42 -0.66 15.20
CA THR A 71 -2.70 -1.24 14.80
C THR A 71 -3.84 -0.92 15.77
N GLU A 72 -3.52 -0.39 16.96
CA GLU A 72 -4.52 0.07 17.93
C GLU A 72 -5.21 1.36 17.44
N LYS A 73 -4.45 2.18 16.69
CA LYS A 73 -4.98 3.34 15.96
C LYS A 73 -5.73 2.88 14.70
N ALA A 74 -6.97 2.46 14.94
CA ALA A 74 -7.91 2.07 13.90
C ALA A 74 -8.10 3.15 12.82
N ARG A 75 -8.61 2.72 11.66
CA ARG A 75 -9.11 3.66 10.66
C ARG A 75 -10.24 4.51 11.27
N PRO A 76 -10.33 5.81 10.92
CA PRO A 76 -11.47 6.62 11.31
C PRO A 76 -12.79 5.96 10.90
N SER A 77 -13.81 6.08 11.76
CA SER A 77 -15.15 5.54 11.48
C SER A 77 -15.79 6.22 10.27
N GLU A 78 -15.55 7.52 10.12
CA GLU A 78 -15.94 8.30 8.95
C GLU A 78 -14.91 8.19 7.83
N TRP A 79 -15.39 8.15 6.60
CA TRP A 79 -14.51 8.07 5.43
C TRP A 79 -13.74 9.39 5.24
N ASN A 80 -12.41 9.32 5.33
CA ASN A 80 -11.51 10.46 5.12
C ASN A 80 -10.56 10.28 3.93
N ALA A 81 -10.21 9.03 3.62
CA ALA A 81 -9.27 8.66 2.56
C ALA A 81 -9.59 7.25 2.04
N PRO A 82 -9.24 6.90 0.78
CA PRO A 82 -9.35 5.54 0.29
C PRO A 82 -8.41 4.59 1.06
N THR A 83 -8.79 3.33 1.22
CA THR A 83 -8.09 2.36 2.08
C THR A 83 -6.67 2.03 1.63
N TRP A 84 -6.34 2.22 0.36
CA TRP A 84 -4.98 2.07 -0.17
C TRP A 84 -4.05 3.23 0.18
N SER A 85 -4.60 4.38 0.59
CA SER A 85 -3.83 5.54 1.01
C SER A 85 -3.30 5.35 2.41
N TRP A 86 -2.06 5.76 2.64
CA TRP A 86 -1.49 5.89 3.99
C TRP A 86 -2.31 6.82 4.88
N ALA A 87 -3.07 7.76 4.29
CA ALA A 87 -3.94 8.68 5.01
C ALA A 87 -5.22 8.01 5.56
N SER A 88 -5.44 6.72 5.27
CA SER A 88 -6.61 5.98 5.76
C SER A 88 -6.49 5.49 7.20
N VAL A 89 -5.28 5.43 7.76
CA VAL A 89 -5.02 5.00 9.14
C VAL A 89 -4.75 6.20 10.05
N GLY A 90 -5.09 6.08 11.32
CA GLY A 90 -4.93 7.17 12.30
C GLY A 90 -3.55 7.27 12.95
N GLY A 91 -2.61 6.39 12.56
CA GLY A 91 -1.30 6.24 13.19
C GLY A 91 -0.12 6.43 12.22
N PRO A 92 1.12 6.45 12.76
CA PRO A 92 2.33 6.54 11.95
C PRO A 92 2.44 5.40 10.94
N VAL A 93 2.99 5.69 9.77
CA VAL A 93 3.35 4.68 8.75
C VAL A 93 4.84 4.74 8.43
N THR A 94 5.39 3.63 7.94
CA THR A 94 6.77 3.56 7.41
C THR A 94 6.82 2.88 6.04
N PHE A 95 7.89 3.15 5.28
CA PHE A 95 8.18 2.49 4.00
C PHE A 95 9.46 1.64 4.14
N PRO A 96 9.33 0.30 4.27
CA PRO A 96 10.47 -0.60 4.51
C PRO A 96 11.53 -0.58 3.40
N ASN A 97 11.14 -0.21 2.19
CA ASN A 97 11.99 -0.16 1.01
C ASN A 97 12.59 1.22 0.71
N ARG A 98 12.30 2.24 1.55
CA ARG A 98 12.67 3.64 1.30
C ARG A 98 14.14 3.79 0.88
N ARG A 99 15.08 3.15 1.58
CA ARG A 99 16.53 3.25 1.28
C ARG A 99 16.94 2.59 -0.02
N THR A 100 16.23 1.54 -0.43
CA THR A 100 16.58 0.72 -1.61
C THR A 100 16.14 1.39 -2.91
N PHE A 101 15.08 2.19 -2.91
CA PHE A 101 14.65 2.92 -4.12
C PHE A 101 15.31 4.30 -4.29
N LEU A 102 15.94 4.81 -3.23
CA LEU A 102 16.62 6.12 -3.22
C LEU A 102 18.02 6.13 -3.86
N SER A 103 18.66 4.98 -4.08
CA SER A 103 20.03 4.99 -4.59
C SER A 103 20.07 5.04 -6.11
N SER A 104 20.81 6.03 -6.64
CA SER A 104 21.13 6.20 -8.06
C SER A 104 21.79 4.98 -8.72
N ARG A 105 22.22 3.99 -7.91
CA ARG A 105 22.77 2.71 -8.38
C ARG A 105 21.68 1.76 -8.93
N TYR A 106 20.41 2.00 -8.60
CA TYR A 106 19.27 1.13 -8.97
C TYR A 106 18.42 1.65 -10.13
N THR A 107 18.55 2.93 -10.48
CA THR A 107 17.69 3.62 -11.47
C THR A 107 17.85 3.11 -12.91
N GLN A 108 18.87 2.29 -13.20
CA GLN A 108 19.14 1.70 -14.52
C GLN A 108 18.65 0.25 -14.67
N GLU A 109 18.27 -0.44 -13.59
CA GLU A 109 17.85 -1.86 -13.62
C GLU A 109 16.38 -2.03 -13.21
N ILE A 110 15.54 -1.04 -13.52
CA ILE A 110 14.08 -1.27 -13.49
C ILE A 110 13.79 -2.22 -14.66
N GLU A 111 13.30 -3.42 -14.35
CA GLU A 111 12.92 -4.40 -15.36
C GLU A 111 11.97 -3.75 -16.41
N PRO A 112 11.99 -4.24 -17.66
CA PRO A 112 11.32 -3.57 -18.78
C PRO A 112 9.86 -3.22 -18.47
N LEU A 113 9.41 -2.11 -19.08
CA LEU A 113 8.06 -1.52 -19.02
C LEU A 113 6.89 -2.53 -19.13
N GLU A 114 7.12 -3.74 -19.64
CA GLU A 114 6.12 -4.82 -19.73
C GLU A 114 5.60 -5.29 -18.36
N GLN A 115 6.35 -5.08 -17.27
CA GLN A 115 5.89 -5.30 -15.89
C GLN A 115 5.08 -4.14 -15.30
N ARG A 116 4.97 -2.98 -15.98
CA ARG A 116 4.08 -1.88 -15.55
C ARG A 116 2.59 -2.16 -15.75
N ARG A 117 2.21 -3.39 -16.11
CA ARG A 117 0.80 -3.83 -16.17
C ARG A 117 0.10 -3.78 -14.81
N TRP A 118 0.76 -3.37 -13.72
CA TRP A 118 0.20 -3.29 -12.37
C TRP A 118 -0.72 -2.11 -12.07
N PHE A 119 -0.63 -0.97 -12.77
CA PHE A 119 -1.54 0.17 -12.58
C PHE A 119 -2.34 0.47 -13.84
N ALA A 120 -3.65 0.20 -13.78
CA ALA A 120 -4.56 0.47 -14.89
C ALA A 120 -5.18 1.88 -14.82
N GLY A 121 -5.26 2.45 -13.62
CA GLY A 121 -5.70 3.83 -13.42
C GLY A 121 -6.26 4.11 -12.04
N ALA A 122 -6.49 5.37 -11.74
CA ALA A 122 -7.18 5.83 -10.55
C ALA A 122 -8.14 6.97 -10.88
N ARG A 123 -9.23 7.06 -10.11
CA ARG A 123 -10.19 8.15 -10.15
C ARG A 123 -10.39 8.70 -8.74
N ILE A 124 -10.22 9.99 -8.58
CA ILE A 124 -10.52 10.73 -7.35
C ILE A 124 -11.68 11.69 -7.58
N THR A 125 -12.49 11.90 -6.55
CA THR A 125 -13.59 12.87 -6.55
C THR A 125 -13.34 13.87 -5.43
N PRO A 126 -12.88 15.09 -5.71
CA PRO A 126 -12.68 16.11 -4.68
C PRO A 126 -14.01 16.64 -4.14
N VAL A 127 -14.01 17.14 -2.90
CA VAL A 127 -15.15 17.87 -2.32
C VAL A 127 -15.22 19.31 -2.86
N GLY A 128 -14.07 19.91 -3.16
CA GLY A 128 -13.93 21.27 -3.69
C GLY A 128 -13.20 21.32 -5.02
N GLN A 129 -12.69 22.49 -5.38
CA GLN A 129 -11.93 22.69 -6.63
C GLN A 129 -10.50 22.13 -6.56
N ASP A 130 -9.92 21.99 -5.36
CA ASP A 130 -8.58 21.46 -5.19
C ASP A 130 -8.59 19.92 -5.12
N GLU A 131 -8.13 19.29 -6.20
CA GLU A 131 -8.00 17.83 -6.33
C GLU A 131 -6.99 17.20 -5.36
N THR A 132 -6.15 18.01 -4.70
CA THR A 132 -5.14 17.55 -3.73
C THR A 132 -5.60 17.68 -2.28
N ALA A 133 -6.77 18.30 -2.06
CA ALA A 133 -7.33 18.55 -0.74
C ALA A 133 -8.37 17.46 -0.38
N GLN A 134 -9.45 17.84 0.30
CA GLN A 134 -10.45 16.89 0.79
C GLN A 134 -11.15 16.16 -0.37
N LEU A 135 -11.29 14.85 -0.23
CA LEU A 135 -11.96 13.98 -1.19
C LEU A 135 -13.33 13.55 -0.66
N SER A 136 -14.20 13.09 -1.56
CA SER A 136 -15.49 12.45 -1.26
C SER A 136 -15.54 10.99 -1.73
N ALA A 137 -14.70 10.63 -2.70
CA ALA A 137 -14.50 9.26 -3.15
C ALA A 137 -13.14 9.12 -3.85
N ALA A 138 -12.59 7.90 -3.84
CA ALA A 138 -11.41 7.56 -4.64
C ALA A 138 -11.36 6.05 -4.91
N HIS A 139 -11.00 5.69 -6.14
CA HIS A 139 -10.90 4.30 -6.60
C HIS A 139 -9.61 4.13 -7.40
N MET A 140 -8.96 2.99 -7.23
CA MET A 140 -7.79 2.59 -8.00
C MET A 140 -8.07 1.24 -8.65
N VAL A 141 -7.43 0.99 -9.79
CA VAL A 141 -7.46 -0.30 -10.47
C VAL A 141 -6.03 -0.73 -10.66
N LEU A 142 -5.66 -1.80 -9.95
CA LEU A 142 -4.42 -2.51 -10.14
C LEU A 142 -4.68 -3.81 -10.96
N ILE A 143 -3.65 -4.39 -11.56
CA ILE A 143 -3.73 -5.62 -12.37
C ILE A 143 -2.44 -6.41 -12.18
N GLY A 144 -2.43 -7.49 -11.39
CA GLY A 144 -1.19 -8.21 -11.10
C GLY A 144 -1.30 -9.72 -10.94
N PRO A 145 -0.30 -10.31 -10.25
CA PRO A 145 -0.35 -11.61 -9.58
C PRO A 145 -1.00 -11.54 -8.16
N MET A 146 -1.78 -12.54 -7.75
CA MET A 146 -2.70 -12.52 -6.62
C MET A 146 -3.07 -13.94 -6.27
N ILE A 147 -3.02 -14.22 -4.99
CA ILE A 147 -3.50 -15.46 -4.41
C ILE A 147 -4.63 -15.16 -3.44
N PHE A 148 -5.52 -16.12 -3.26
CA PHE A 148 -6.52 -16.06 -2.20
C PHE A 148 -6.06 -16.90 -1.01
N ALA A 149 -6.33 -16.43 0.19
CA ALA A 149 -6.01 -17.15 1.42
C ALA A 149 -7.17 -17.04 2.40
N LYS A 150 -7.19 -17.91 3.42
CA LYS A 150 -8.16 -17.86 4.51
C LYS A 150 -7.50 -17.23 5.72
N LEU A 151 -8.07 -16.16 6.25
CA LEU A 151 -7.61 -15.53 7.50
C LEU A 151 -7.74 -16.55 8.65
N ASP A 152 -6.70 -16.75 9.44
CA ASP A 152 -6.71 -17.76 10.51
C ASP A 152 -6.74 -17.16 11.92
N GLY A 153 -5.89 -16.17 12.16
CA GLY A 153 -5.70 -15.52 13.46
C GLY A 153 -4.44 -14.65 13.46
N HIS A 154 -4.06 -14.08 14.61
CA HIS A 154 -2.78 -13.37 14.73
C HIS A 154 -1.67 -14.29 15.24
N ALA A 155 -0.45 -14.09 14.72
CA ALA A 155 0.73 -14.83 15.15
C ALA A 155 1.37 -14.20 16.39
N ASP A 156 1.54 -12.87 16.39
CA ASP A 156 2.26 -12.13 17.43
C ASP A 156 1.93 -10.63 17.37
N ILE A 157 2.16 -9.94 18.50
CA ILE A 157 2.20 -8.47 18.58
C ILE A 157 3.67 -8.04 18.60
N LEU A 158 4.13 -7.38 17.53
CA LEU A 158 5.47 -6.82 17.45
C LEU A 158 5.36 -5.29 17.55
N SER A 159 5.81 -4.71 18.66
CA SER A 159 5.96 -3.25 18.80
C SER A 159 4.68 -2.47 18.42
N GLN A 160 3.54 -2.82 19.03
CA GLN A 160 2.19 -2.26 18.78
C GLN A 160 1.59 -2.54 17.40
N ARG A 161 2.24 -3.36 16.58
CA ARG A 161 1.73 -3.83 15.30
C ARG A 161 1.33 -5.29 15.39
N GLN A 162 0.12 -5.60 14.95
CA GLN A 162 -0.38 -6.95 14.90
C GLN A 162 -0.04 -7.64 13.58
N ILE A 163 0.55 -8.84 13.66
CA ILE A 163 0.82 -9.70 12.50
C ILE A 163 -0.24 -10.79 12.43
N TYR A 164 -0.89 -10.91 11.28
CA TYR A 164 -1.92 -11.90 11.01
C TYR A 164 -1.42 -13.02 10.12
N MET A 165 -1.98 -14.21 10.36
CA MET A 165 -1.74 -15.41 9.58
C MET A 165 -2.92 -15.70 8.66
N ALA A 166 -2.59 -16.18 7.47
CA ALA A 166 -3.55 -16.72 6.54
C ALA A 166 -3.03 -17.99 5.88
N THR A 167 -3.94 -18.90 5.53
CA THR A 167 -3.60 -20.17 4.90
C THR A 167 -4.08 -20.21 3.45
N ASN A 168 -3.17 -20.58 2.54
CA ASN A 168 -3.50 -21.00 1.18
C ASN A 168 -3.03 -22.44 1.00
N LYS A 169 -3.98 -23.38 0.94
CA LYS A 169 -3.70 -24.82 0.88
C LYS A 169 -2.81 -25.27 2.04
N ALA A 170 -1.56 -25.66 1.78
CA ALA A 170 -0.58 -26.06 2.79
C ALA A 170 0.34 -24.91 3.24
N ASN A 171 0.27 -23.75 2.59
CA ASN A 171 1.13 -22.62 2.86
C ASN A 171 0.51 -21.73 3.93
N LYS A 172 1.32 -21.34 4.91
CA LYS A 172 0.97 -20.28 5.85
C LYS A 172 1.66 -18.98 5.42
N LEU A 173 0.93 -17.90 5.46
CA LEU A 173 1.33 -16.57 5.03
C LEU A 173 1.16 -15.62 6.21
N ALA A 174 2.14 -14.77 6.46
CA ALA A 174 2.10 -13.76 7.50
C ALA A 174 2.02 -12.36 6.88
N PHE A 175 1.21 -11.47 7.44
CA PHE A 175 1.10 -10.10 6.95
C PHE A 175 0.91 -9.10 8.09
N ALA A 176 1.39 -7.88 7.87
CA ALA A 176 1.15 -6.77 8.77
C ALA A 176 -0.23 -6.16 8.47
N ALA A 177 -1.12 -6.14 9.45
CA ALA A 177 -2.42 -5.51 9.29
C ALA A 177 -2.31 -3.98 9.40
N ASP A 178 -3.22 -3.28 8.72
CA ASP A 178 -3.32 -1.81 8.82
C ASP A 178 -3.99 -1.36 10.13
N TYR A 179 -4.76 -2.24 10.77
CA TYR A 179 -5.51 -2.04 12.01
C TYR A 179 -5.84 -3.40 12.64
N ASP A 180 -6.26 -3.42 13.91
CA ASP A 180 -6.74 -4.64 14.57
C ASP A 180 -7.99 -5.19 13.88
N LEU A 181 -7.85 -6.35 13.21
CA LEU A 181 -8.91 -6.98 12.42
C LEU A 181 -9.95 -7.68 13.30
N GLU A 182 -9.61 -7.98 14.55
CA GLU A 182 -10.46 -8.70 15.51
C GLU A 182 -11.26 -7.76 16.40
N LYS A 183 -10.87 -6.48 16.46
CA LYS A 183 -11.60 -5.45 17.19
C LYS A 183 -13.05 -5.36 16.73
N GLU A 184 -13.97 -5.48 17.68
CA GLU A 184 -15.41 -5.34 17.42
C GLU A 184 -15.72 -3.97 16.81
N GLY A 185 -16.56 -3.97 15.77
CA GLY A 185 -17.03 -2.76 15.12
C GLY A 185 -17.16 -2.91 13.60
N PRO A 186 -17.41 -1.81 12.87
CA PRO A 186 -17.67 -1.85 11.42
C PRO A 186 -16.51 -2.37 10.56
N LYS A 187 -15.31 -2.44 11.14
CA LYS A 187 -14.08 -2.88 10.46
C LYS A 187 -13.63 -4.28 10.85
N PHE A 188 -14.37 -4.95 11.73
CA PHE A 188 -14.14 -6.34 12.09
C PHE A 188 -14.05 -7.23 10.85
N VAL A 189 -13.07 -8.13 10.84
CA VAL A 189 -12.88 -9.13 9.80
C VAL A 189 -12.96 -10.51 10.44
N PRO A 190 -14.04 -11.28 10.20
CA PRO A 190 -14.18 -12.62 10.76
C PRO A 190 -13.02 -13.53 10.37
N MET A 191 -12.60 -14.41 11.28
CA MET A 191 -11.69 -15.49 10.91
C MET A 191 -12.33 -16.37 9.83
N LYS A 192 -11.47 -16.97 9.00
CA LYS A 192 -11.82 -17.72 7.79
C LYS A 192 -12.44 -16.88 6.66
N THR A 193 -12.46 -15.55 6.80
CA THR A 193 -12.71 -14.65 5.67
C THR A 193 -11.70 -14.93 4.55
N THR A 194 -12.19 -14.97 3.32
CA THR A 194 -11.30 -15.02 2.14
C THR A 194 -10.63 -13.67 1.97
N ILE A 195 -9.31 -13.64 2.07
CA ILE A 195 -8.49 -12.49 1.75
C ILE A 195 -7.78 -12.70 0.42
N TYR A 196 -7.38 -11.61 -0.21
CA TYR A 196 -6.72 -11.58 -1.51
C TYR A 196 -5.39 -10.87 -1.36
N ILE A 197 -4.30 -11.51 -1.77
CA ILE A 197 -2.95 -11.00 -1.62
C ILE A 197 -2.45 -10.66 -3.02
N LEU A 198 -2.25 -9.38 -3.35
CA LEU A 198 -1.79 -8.89 -4.66
C LEU A 198 -0.33 -8.52 -4.62
N ASP A 199 0.49 -9.15 -5.46
CA ASP A 199 1.88 -8.77 -5.66
C ASP A 199 1.98 -7.36 -6.25
N LEU A 200 2.74 -6.50 -5.58
CA LEU A 200 2.96 -5.11 -5.99
C LEU A 200 4.30 -4.93 -6.68
N CYS A 201 5.38 -5.22 -5.96
CA CYS A 201 6.74 -4.94 -6.40
C CYS A 201 7.75 -5.73 -5.58
N GLN A 202 8.99 -5.75 -6.06
CA GLN A 202 10.13 -6.33 -5.37
C GLN A 202 11.28 -5.33 -5.34
N GLU A 203 12.12 -5.39 -4.32
CA GLU A 203 13.36 -4.62 -4.31
C GLU A 203 14.25 -4.93 -5.52
N PRO A 204 14.90 -3.91 -6.11
CA PRO A 204 15.77 -4.09 -7.27
C PRO A 204 17.00 -4.94 -6.95
N LYS A 205 17.66 -5.49 -7.99
CA LYS A 205 18.95 -6.18 -7.81
C LYS A 205 19.98 -5.19 -7.30
N LEU A 206 20.78 -5.59 -6.30
CA LEU A 206 21.97 -4.83 -5.91
C LEU A 206 23.09 -5.09 -6.93
N LYS A 207 23.59 -4.04 -7.60
CA LYS A 207 24.71 -4.14 -8.56
C LYS A 207 26.06 -4.53 -7.95
N ASN A 208 26.25 -4.38 -6.64
CA ASN A 208 27.53 -4.65 -6.00
C ASN A 208 27.72 -6.16 -5.76
N GLY A 209 28.51 -6.80 -6.63
CA GLY A 209 28.86 -8.22 -6.57
C GLY A 209 29.65 -8.70 -5.33
N GLU A 210 29.85 -7.84 -4.32
CA GLU A 210 30.50 -8.19 -3.05
C GLU A 210 29.50 -8.51 -1.92
N ARG A 211 28.20 -8.23 -2.12
CA ARG A 211 27.14 -8.71 -1.20
C ARG A 211 26.34 -9.80 -1.90
N VAL A 212 26.98 -10.96 -1.99
CA VAL A 212 26.32 -12.21 -2.35
C VAL A 212 25.36 -12.55 -1.22
N ASP A 213 24.07 -12.65 -1.55
CA ASP A 213 23.02 -13.21 -0.68
C ASP A 213 22.41 -12.28 0.39
N MET A 214 21.73 -11.21 -0.06
CA MET A 214 20.52 -10.80 0.66
C MET A 214 19.33 -11.10 -0.25
N SER A 215 18.41 -11.94 0.22
CA SER A 215 17.11 -12.10 -0.44
C SER A 215 16.44 -10.72 -0.60
N ARG A 216 15.67 -10.51 -1.66
CA ARG A 216 14.97 -9.22 -1.83
C ARG A 216 13.71 -9.19 -1.00
N LYS A 217 13.31 -8.00 -0.58
CA LYS A 217 11.94 -7.82 -0.10
C LYS A 217 10.98 -7.79 -1.27
N THR A 218 9.96 -8.65 -1.22
CA THR A 218 8.76 -8.59 -2.07
C THR A 218 7.63 -7.99 -1.26
N PHE A 219 6.80 -7.16 -1.90
CA PHE A 219 5.68 -6.46 -1.28
C PHE A 219 4.38 -6.86 -1.97
N ALA A 220 3.35 -7.15 -1.18
CA ALA A 220 2.03 -7.47 -1.70
C ALA A 220 0.92 -6.84 -0.84
N LEU A 221 -0.12 -6.28 -1.46
CA LEU A 221 -1.29 -5.78 -0.74
C LEU A 221 -2.12 -6.95 -0.23
N VAL A 222 -2.62 -6.84 1.00
CA VAL A 222 -3.63 -7.76 1.53
C VAL A 222 -4.98 -7.06 1.50
N LEU A 223 -5.92 -7.63 0.76
CA LEU A 223 -7.23 -7.06 0.50
C LEU A 223 -8.38 -7.96 0.97
N LYS A 224 -9.52 -7.33 1.27
CA LYS A 224 -10.81 -7.95 1.58
C LYS A 224 -11.87 -7.43 0.62
N ARG A 225 -12.76 -8.29 0.13
CA ARG A 225 -13.89 -7.86 -0.72
C ARG A 225 -14.94 -7.13 0.10
N ILE A 226 -15.50 -6.04 -0.42
CA ILE A 226 -16.50 -5.20 0.28
C ILE A 226 -17.91 -5.80 0.19
N HIS A 227 -18.21 -6.60 -0.84
CA HIS A 227 -19.48 -7.30 -1.03
C HIS A 227 -19.24 -8.78 -1.35
N GLU A 228 -19.53 -9.67 -0.41
CA GLU A 228 -19.82 -11.08 -0.75
C GLU A 228 -21.27 -11.12 -1.24
N VAL A 229 -21.48 -11.17 -2.55
CA VAL A 229 -22.81 -11.45 -3.11
C VAL A 229 -22.92 -12.96 -3.19
N ASP A 230 -23.85 -13.55 -2.42
CA ASP A 230 -24.28 -14.93 -2.64
C ASP A 230 -24.71 -15.09 -4.11
N ALA A 231 -24.13 -16.07 -4.78
CA ALA A 231 -24.12 -16.22 -6.24
C ALA A 231 -25.48 -16.62 -6.87
N SER A 232 -26.61 -16.03 -6.45
CA SER A 232 -27.93 -16.43 -6.92
C SER A 232 -28.69 -15.41 -7.78
N ASP A 233 -28.29 -14.15 -7.87
CA ASP A 233 -29.02 -13.17 -8.69
C ASP A 233 -28.12 -12.38 -9.63
N SER A 234 -27.96 -12.92 -10.84
CA SER A 234 -27.30 -12.24 -11.95
C SER A 234 -28.33 -11.84 -12.99
N GLN A 235 -28.80 -10.59 -12.94
CA GLN A 235 -29.25 -9.89 -14.14
C GLN A 235 -29.18 -8.36 -13.97
N MET A 236 -28.46 -7.74 -14.91
CA MET A 236 -28.48 -6.32 -15.31
C MET A 236 -28.01 -5.26 -14.29
N ALA A 237 -26.90 -4.55 -14.59
CA ALA A 237 -26.86 -3.09 -14.44
C ALA A 237 -25.63 -2.42 -15.09
N HIS A 238 -25.94 -1.40 -15.89
CA HIS A 238 -25.07 -0.36 -16.41
C HIS A 238 -24.33 0.43 -15.30
N PHE A 239 -23.20 1.04 -15.70
CA PHE A 239 -22.29 1.88 -14.89
C PHE A 239 -23.04 2.80 -13.91
N SER A 240 -23.08 2.37 -12.65
CA SER A 240 -23.56 3.12 -11.48
C SER A 240 -22.36 3.53 -10.62
N SER A 241 -22.50 4.60 -9.82
CA SER A 241 -21.56 5.02 -8.77
C SER A 241 -21.48 4.04 -7.58
N LYS A 242 -22.15 2.89 -7.67
CA LYS A 242 -22.04 1.79 -6.71
C LYS A 242 -20.81 0.93 -7.03
N PRO A 243 -20.09 0.41 -6.01
CA PRO A 243 -18.96 -0.50 -6.21
C PRO A 243 -19.38 -1.69 -7.10
N LYS A 244 -18.62 -1.97 -8.17
CA LYS A 244 -18.85 -3.16 -9.00
C LYS A 244 -18.48 -4.42 -8.22
N ASP A 245 -19.02 -5.56 -8.65
CA ASP A 245 -18.54 -6.87 -8.22
C ASP A 245 -16.99 -6.94 -8.35
N GLY A 246 -16.32 -7.46 -7.33
CA GLY A 246 -14.85 -7.48 -7.26
C GLY A 246 -14.20 -6.30 -6.53
N THR A 247 -14.94 -5.32 -6.02
CA THR A 247 -14.34 -4.20 -5.26
C THR A 247 -13.75 -4.68 -3.93
N CYS A 248 -12.49 -4.30 -3.70
CA CYS A 248 -11.73 -4.65 -2.52
C CYS A 248 -11.37 -3.42 -1.67
N GLU A 249 -11.16 -3.64 -0.38
CA GLU A 249 -10.47 -2.73 0.51
C GLU A 249 -9.15 -3.33 0.96
N ARG A 250 -8.11 -2.50 1.09
CA ARG A 250 -6.86 -2.89 1.74
C ARG A 250 -7.12 -3.15 3.22
N ILE A 251 -6.52 -4.19 3.78
CA ILE A 251 -6.52 -4.50 5.21
C ILE A 251 -5.12 -4.70 5.78
N GLY A 252 -4.09 -4.76 4.93
CA GLY A 252 -2.70 -4.91 5.34
C GLY A 252 -1.74 -5.04 4.17
N ILE A 253 -0.51 -5.43 4.49
CA ILE A 253 0.58 -5.64 3.53
C ILE A 253 1.42 -6.85 3.95
N MET A 254 1.74 -7.70 2.97
CA MET A 254 2.65 -8.83 3.11
C MET A 254 4.04 -8.41 2.60
N ILE A 255 5.08 -8.79 3.35
CA ILE A 255 6.48 -8.48 3.05
C ILE A 255 7.30 -9.75 3.19
N GLU A 256 7.94 -10.22 2.13
CA GLU A 256 8.77 -11.43 2.15
C GLU A 256 10.24 -11.04 1.89
N GLY A 257 11.19 -11.29 2.81
CA GLY A 257 12.62 -10.93 2.63
C GLY A 257 13.43 -10.78 3.94
N PRO A 258 14.72 -10.37 3.90
CA PRO A 258 15.72 -10.73 4.91
C PRO A 258 15.78 -9.85 6.18
N ASP A 259 15.14 -8.69 6.21
CA ASP A 259 14.92 -7.97 7.48
C ASP A 259 13.46 -8.08 7.89
N GLN A 260 12.99 -9.30 8.09
CA GLN A 260 12.04 -9.49 9.18
C GLN A 260 12.92 -9.54 10.43
N GLU A 261 12.77 -8.58 11.36
CA GLU A 261 13.35 -8.70 12.70
C GLU A 261 12.69 -9.91 13.39
N ASN A 262 13.18 -11.10 13.04
CA ASN A 262 12.83 -12.46 13.42
C ASN A 262 11.39 -12.99 13.14
N PRO A 263 11.25 -13.99 12.25
CA PRO A 263 10.18 -14.99 12.35
C PRO A 263 10.76 -16.40 12.14
N GLU A 264 10.63 -17.26 13.14
CA GLU A 264 10.87 -18.69 12.93
C GLU A 264 9.94 -19.23 11.85
N GLY A 265 10.55 -19.56 10.70
CA GLY A 265 9.96 -20.31 9.60
C GLY A 265 9.04 -19.47 8.74
N TYR A 266 9.30 -19.40 7.43
CA TYR A 266 8.38 -19.87 6.40
C TYR A 266 9.02 -19.79 5.01
N VAL A 267 8.54 -20.70 4.16
CA VAL A 267 9.07 -21.12 2.86
C VAL A 267 8.29 -20.41 1.74
N VAL A 268 9.03 -19.99 0.70
CA VAL A 268 8.53 -19.32 -0.51
C VAL A 268 7.89 -20.34 -1.47
N ALA A 269 6.66 -20.09 -1.95
CA ALA A 269 6.14 -20.72 -3.17
C ALA A 269 5.12 -19.82 -3.89
N HIS A 270 5.47 -19.47 -5.14
CA HIS A 270 4.82 -18.54 -6.06
C HIS A 270 3.34 -18.85 -6.38
N GLY A 271 2.53 -17.79 -6.56
CA GLY A 271 1.19 -17.86 -7.15
C GLY A 271 0.68 -16.51 -7.67
N SER A 272 -0.12 -16.53 -8.74
CA SER A 272 -0.53 -15.36 -9.56
C SER A 272 -2.05 -15.19 -9.74
N GLY A 273 -2.53 -13.95 -9.99
CA GLY A 273 -3.92 -13.44 -10.04
C GLY A 273 -4.08 -11.88 -9.96
N LEU A 274 -5.11 -11.24 -10.51
CA LEU A 274 -5.19 -9.76 -10.57
C LEU A 274 -5.96 -9.13 -9.39
N CYS A 275 -5.64 -7.90 -8.95
CA CYS A 275 -6.33 -7.21 -7.84
C CYS A 275 -6.54 -5.72 -8.11
N SER A 276 -7.69 -5.15 -7.72
CA SER A 276 -8.08 -3.74 -7.88
C SER A 276 -8.05 -2.95 -6.58
#